data_AF-A0A2E8EGD1-F1
#
_entry.id   AF-A0A2E8EGD1-F1
#
_cell.length_a   1.000
_cell.length_b   1.000
_cell.length_c   1.000
_cell.angle_alpha   90.00
_cell.angle_beta   90.00
_cell.angle_gamma   90.00
#
_symmetry.space_group_name_H-M   'P 1'
#
loop_
_entity.id
_entity.type
_entity.pdbx_description
1 polymer ?
#
loop_
_entity_poly.entity_id
_entity_poly.type
_entity_poly.pdbx_seq_one_letter_code
_entity_poly.pdbx_strand_id
1 'polypeptide(L)'
;MLACIVEEVGELAREINSLEKIKKKKSSETNTDIGLELADILFSLVCLANYYEIDLNDSFGKVMKKYATRDKDRWTRKKSQHALESHSY
;
A
#
# COMPACT_ATOMS: atom_id res chain seq x y z
N MET A 1 3.22 9.13 -18.94
CA MET A 1 2.86 9.24 -17.50
C MET A 1 2.09 8.02 -17.02
N LEU A 2 0.94 7.65 -17.60
CA LEU A 2 0.27 6.38 -17.24
C LEU A 2 1.16 5.14 -17.47
N ALA A 3 1.90 5.09 -18.58
CA ALA A 3 2.82 3.99 -18.87
C ALA A 3 3.90 3.81 -17.79
N CYS A 4 4.44 4.91 -17.23
CA CYS A 4 5.42 4.87 -16.14
C CYS A 4 4.82 4.21 -14.90
N ILE A 5 3.59 4.58 -14.51
CA ILE A 5 2.90 3.93 -13.38
C ILE A 5 2.75 2.41 -13.62
N VAL A 6 2.41 2.01 -14.84
CA VAL A 6 2.26 0.59 -15.19
C VAL A 6 3.59 -0.16 -15.12
N GLU A 7 4.70 0.49 -15.51
CA GLU A 7 6.06 -0.03 -15.40
C GLU A 7 6.45 -0.25 -13.94
N GLU A 8 6.34 0.78 -13.08
CA GLU A 8 6.67 0.67 -11.65
C GLU A 8 5.81 -0.38 -10.92
N VAL A 9 4.52 -0.49 -11.29
CA VAL A 9 3.65 -1.54 -10.73
C VAL A 9 4.11 -2.94 -11.17
N GLY A 10 4.63 -3.07 -12.39
CA GLY A 10 5.20 -4.33 -12.89
C GLY A 10 6.48 -4.73 -12.16
N GLU A 11 7.35 -3.75 -11.88
CA GLU A 11 8.58 -3.88 -11.09
C GLU A 11 8.24 -4.35 -9.66
N LEU A 12 7.32 -3.64 -8.99
CA LEU A 12 6.81 -4.01 -7.67
C LEU A 12 6.22 -5.43 -7.64
N ALA A 13 5.42 -5.78 -8.65
CA ALA A 13 4.80 -7.11 -8.73
C ALA A 13 5.86 -8.22 -8.88
N ARG A 14 6.94 -7.97 -9.63
CA ARG A 14 8.06 -8.90 -9.77
C ARG A 14 8.74 -9.15 -8.42
N GLU A 15 8.97 -8.09 -7.64
CA GLU A 15 9.61 -8.21 -6.32
C GLU A 15 8.73 -8.92 -5.29
N ILE A 16 7.43 -8.59 -5.21
CA ILE A 16 6.49 -9.28 -4.31
C ILE A 16 6.42 -10.77 -4.66
N ASN A 17 6.30 -11.12 -5.95
CA ASN A 17 6.25 -12.51 -6.38
C ASN A 17 7.53 -13.29 -6.03
N SER A 18 8.67 -12.60 -6.04
CA SER A 18 9.97 -13.14 -5.63
C SER A 18 10.02 -13.42 -4.12
N LEU A 19 9.46 -12.52 -3.31
CA LEU A 19 9.39 -12.66 -1.84
C LEU A 19 8.41 -13.74 -1.39
N GLU A 20 7.26 -13.83 -2.03
CA GLU A 20 6.22 -14.85 -1.76
C GLU A 20 6.61 -16.26 -2.27
N LYS A 21 7.85 -16.44 -2.75
CA LYS A 21 8.44 -17.72 -3.20
C LYS A 21 7.66 -18.44 -4.30
N ILE A 22 6.85 -17.72 -5.08
CA ILE A 22 6.15 -18.28 -6.25
C ILE A 22 7.16 -18.72 -7.34
N LYS A 23 8.36 -18.11 -7.34
CA LYS A 23 9.55 -18.57 -8.09
C LYS A 23 10.82 -18.41 -7.25
N LYS A 24 11.75 -19.37 -7.33
CA LYS A 24 13.07 -19.27 -6.68
C LYS A 24 13.91 -18.17 -7.34
N LYS A 25 14.33 -17.19 -6.54
CA LYS A 25 15.30 -16.14 -6.90
C LYS A 25 16.59 -16.76 -7.45
N LYS A 26 17.08 -16.30 -8.61
CA LYS A 26 18.46 -16.59 -9.03
C LYS A 26 19.40 -15.80 -8.11
N SER A 27 20.53 -16.39 -7.73
CA SER A 27 21.49 -15.82 -6.76
C SER A 27 22.14 -14.49 -7.18
N SER A 28 21.81 -13.98 -8.37
CA SER A 28 22.32 -12.73 -8.94
C SER A 28 21.30 -11.58 -8.93
N GLU A 29 20.08 -11.79 -8.43
CA GLU A 29 19.08 -10.71 -8.36
C GLU A 29 19.35 -9.81 -7.15
N THR A 30 19.67 -8.56 -7.44
CA THR A 30 19.74 -7.46 -6.47
C THR A 30 18.45 -7.45 -5.65
N ASN A 31 18.55 -7.33 -4.32
CA ASN A 31 17.37 -7.07 -3.50
C ASN A 31 16.89 -5.65 -3.78
N THR A 32 15.95 -5.51 -4.69
CA THR A 32 15.23 -4.26 -4.92
C THR A 32 14.31 -4.01 -3.73
N ASP A 33 14.32 -2.78 -3.21
CA ASP A 33 13.56 -2.41 -2.01
C ASP A 33 12.11 -2.10 -2.39
N ILE A 34 11.15 -2.89 -1.90
CA ILE A 34 9.70 -2.64 -2.10
C ILE A 34 9.32 -1.20 -1.75
N GLY A 35 9.95 -0.62 -0.72
CA GLY A 35 9.70 0.74 -0.30
C GLY A 35 10.04 1.77 -1.38
N LEU A 36 11.10 1.52 -2.17
CA LEU A 36 11.48 2.39 -3.29
C LEU A 36 10.49 2.26 -4.45
N GLU A 37 10.12 1.03 -4.82
CA GLU A 37 9.11 0.78 -5.87
C GLU A 37 7.75 1.43 -5.53
N LEU A 38 7.33 1.34 -4.26
CA LEU A 38 6.13 2.02 -3.78
C LEU A 38 6.25 3.56 -3.86
N ALA A 39 7.43 4.09 -3.58
CA ALA A 39 7.69 5.53 -3.67
C ALA A 39 7.67 6.01 -5.13
N ASP A 40 8.20 5.22 -6.08
CA ASP A 40 8.21 5.55 -7.50
C ASP A 40 6.81 5.52 -8.11
N ILE A 41 5.96 4.56 -7.69
CA ILE A 41 4.52 4.55 -8.02
C ILE A 41 3.84 5.82 -7.49
N LEU A 42 4.09 6.19 -6.24
CA LEU A 42 3.48 7.38 -5.63
C LEU A 42 3.94 8.65 -6.36
N PHE A 43 5.22 8.77 -6.68
CA PHE A 43 5.78 9.89 -7.42
C PHE A 43 5.13 10.02 -8.80
N SER A 44 5.04 8.90 -9.54
CA SER A 44 4.41 8.86 -10.86
C SER A 44 2.92 9.22 -10.82
N LEU A 45 2.19 8.84 -9.76
CA LEU A 45 0.81 9.26 -9.53
C LEU A 45 0.69 10.76 -9.29
N VAL A 46 1.58 11.35 -8.49
CA VAL A 46 1.61 12.80 -8.25
C VAL A 46 1.89 13.55 -9.54
N CYS A 47 2.85 13.10 -10.35
CA CYS A 47 3.13 13.68 -11.66
C CYS A 47 1.93 13.62 -12.61
N LEU A 48 1.19 12.50 -12.61
CA LEU A 48 -0.04 12.36 -13.40
C LEU A 48 -1.14 13.32 -12.93
N ALA A 49 -1.36 13.44 -11.61
CA ALA A 49 -2.34 14.36 -11.05
C ALA A 49 -2.02 15.81 -11.41
N ASN A 50 -0.75 16.20 -11.29
CA ASN A 50 -0.28 17.54 -11.68
C ASN A 50 -0.51 17.82 -13.16
N TYR A 51 -0.23 16.85 -14.05
CA TYR A 51 -0.45 16.99 -15.49
C TYR A 51 -1.92 17.25 -15.86
N TYR A 52 -2.86 16.61 -15.14
CA TYR A 52 -4.29 16.79 -15.35
C TYR A 52 -4.92 17.88 -14.46
N GLU A 53 -4.11 18.66 -13.75
CA GLU A 53 -4.57 19.72 -12.83
C GLU A 53 -5.55 19.22 -11.75
N ILE A 54 -5.32 18.00 -11.26
CA ILE A 54 -6.14 17.37 -10.22
C ILE A 54 -5.54 17.69 -8.85
N ASP A 55 -6.35 18.28 -7.95
CA ASP A 55 -6.05 18.31 -6.52
C ASP A 55 -6.17 16.89 -5.94
N LEU A 56 -5.02 16.22 -5.90
CA LEU A 56 -4.90 14.86 -5.40
C LEU A 56 -5.22 14.77 -3.91
N ASN A 57 -4.93 15.83 -3.13
CA ASN A 57 -5.18 15.85 -1.69
C ASN A 57 -6.68 15.91 -1.38
N ASP A 58 -7.43 16.80 -2.05
CA ASP A 58 -8.89 16.86 -1.92
C ASP A 58 -9.55 15.54 -2.39
N SER A 59 -9.12 15.03 -3.54
CA SER A 59 -9.62 13.77 -4.09
C SER A 59 -9.37 12.59 -3.16
N PHE A 60 -8.16 12.49 -2.59
CA PHE A 60 -7.80 11.47 -1.61
C PHE A 60 -8.64 11.60 -0.34
N GLY A 61 -8.84 12.82 0.16
CA GLY A 61 -9.69 13.10 1.32
C GLY A 61 -11.14 12.63 1.13
N LYS A 62 -11.72 12.85 -0.06
CA LYS A 62 -13.07 12.36 -0.42
C LYS A 62 -13.16 10.84 -0.40
N VAL A 63 -12.16 10.15 -0.94
CA VAL A 63 -12.08 8.68 -0.94
C VAL A 63 -11.95 8.13 0.49
N MET A 64 -11.08 8.73 1.30
CA MET A 64 -10.91 8.31 2.70
C MET A 64 -12.19 8.49 3.52
N LYS A 65 -12.92 9.59 3.32
CA LYS A 65 -14.25 9.79 3.92
C LYS A 65 -15.24 8.69 3.49
N LYS A 66 -15.26 8.34 2.19
CA LYS A 66 -16.13 7.27 1.66
C LYS A 66 -15.79 5.91 2.28
N TYR A 67 -14.52 5.58 2.46
CA TYR A 67 -14.14 4.35 3.15
C TYR A 67 -14.52 4.36 4.62
N ALA A 68 -14.30 5.48 5.32
CA ALA A 68 -14.68 5.61 6.73
C ALA A 68 -16.20 5.48 6.95
N THR A 69 -17.03 6.02 6.05
CA THR A 69 -18.49 5.92 6.16
C THR A 69 -19.02 4.55 5.76
N ARG A 70 -18.46 3.92 4.71
CA ARG A 70 -18.86 2.60 4.24
C ARG A 70 -18.45 1.48 5.20
N ASP A 71 -17.24 1.54 5.73
CA ASP A 71 -16.68 0.47 6.57
C ASP A 71 -16.98 0.70 8.08
N LYS A 72 -17.79 1.73 8.43
CA LYS A 72 -18.22 2.06 9.80
C LYS A 72 -18.85 0.88 10.53
N ASP A 73 -19.63 0.06 9.82
CA ASP A 73 -20.35 -1.08 10.40
C ASP A 73 -19.72 -2.44 10.03
N ARG A 74 -18.58 -2.42 9.31
CA ARG A 74 -17.96 -3.66 8.81
C ARG A 74 -16.94 -4.27 9.77
N TRP A 75 -16.37 -3.48 10.69
CA TRP A 75 -15.35 -3.97 11.61
C TRP A 75 -15.88 -4.11 13.04
N THR A 76 -16.08 -5.35 13.48
CA THR A 76 -16.25 -5.65 14.90
C THR A 76 -14.91 -5.39 15.59
N ARG A 77 -14.85 -4.40 16.50
CA ARG A 77 -13.67 -4.19 17.34
C ARG A 77 -13.39 -5.51 18.09
N LYS A 78 -12.23 -6.13 17.86
CA LYS A 78 -11.78 -7.25 18.70
C LYS A 78 -11.64 -6.70 20.12
N LYS A 79 -12.39 -7.25 21.09
CA LYS A 79 -12.22 -6.92 22.50
C LYS A 79 -10.80 -7.30 22.89
N SER A 80 -10.04 -6.34 23.40
CA SER A 80 -8.70 -6.55 23.94
C SER A 80 -8.78 -7.56 25.09
N GLN A 81 -8.26 -8.77 24.92
CA GLN A 81 -8.22 -9.81 25.97
C GLN A 81 -7.12 -9.57 27.01
N HIS A 82 -6.87 -8.32 27.41
CA HIS A 82 -5.79 -7.98 28.35
C HIS A 82 -6.28 -7.47 29.73
N ALA A 83 -7.45 -7.92 30.19
CA ALA A 83 -8.03 -7.48 31.47
C ALA A 83 -8.29 -8.62 32.48
N LEU A 84 -7.59 -9.75 32.38
CA LEU A 84 -7.80 -10.91 33.27
C LEU A 84 -6.48 -11.57 33.70
N GLU A 85 -5.50 -10.82 34.23
CA GLU A 85 -4.31 -11.49 34.83
C GLU A 85 -3.46 -10.58 35.74
N SER A 86 -4.09 -9.68 36.53
CA SER A 86 -3.32 -8.84 37.46
C SER A 86 -3.98 -8.64 38.82
N HIS A 87 -4.62 -9.66 39.40
CA HIS A 87 -4.96 -9.67 40.84
C HIS A 87 -4.80 -11.09 41.41
N SER A 88 -3.55 -11.48 41.64
CA SER A 88 -3.17 -12.45 42.69
C SER A 88 -1.66 -12.36 42.83
N TYR A 89 -1.20 -11.57 43.79
CA TYR A 89 -0.15 -11.85 44.79
C TYR A 89 0.02 -10.60 45.66
#